data_AF-A0A430CM27-F1
#
_entry.id   AF-A0A430CM27-F1
#
_cell.length_a   1.000
_cell.length_b   1.000
_cell.length_c   1.000
_cell.angle_alpha   90.00
_cell.angle_beta   90.00
_cell.angle_gamma   90.00
#
_symmetry.space_group_name_H-M   'P 1'
#
loop_
_entity.id
_entity.type
_entity.pdbx_description
1 polymer ?
#
loop_
_entity_poly.entity_id
_entity_poly.type
_entity_poly.pdbx_seq_one_letter_code
_entity_poly.pdbx_strand_id
1 'polypeptide(L)'
;MITAIREVRRAKGMTLDDVARACCPPTTPQTIGRLEMGTRTVSLPWLNRIAAALGCTTADLVTLPIRETLPVAALLGPRGAVAPRTARVVSPPCAAPGMIAVTVTGAVGDYRAGDELWCEPLGPDRFAEAMNRDILVPRPAGGYVFARLAGRPGDGLHLLPLEPGAAGVTIVAPAWIARVARLVRTL
;
A
#
# COMPACT_ATOMS: atom_id res chain seq x y z
N MET A 1 12.22 0.18 5.85
CA MET A 1 12.45 1.60 6.20
C MET A 1 13.93 1.84 6.02
N ILE A 2 14.32 2.53 4.96
CA ILE A 2 15.71 2.95 4.79
C ILE A 2 15.87 4.16 5.71
N THR A 3 16.74 4.07 6.71
CA THR A 3 16.99 5.16 7.65
C THR A 3 18.21 5.94 7.18
N ALA A 4 18.12 7.27 7.16
CA ALA A 4 19.24 8.15 6.79
C ALA A 4 20.25 8.34 7.94
N ILE A 5 20.11 7.58 9.03
CA ILE A 5 20.88 7.71 10.28
C ILE A 5 22.39 7.71 10.00
N ARG A 6 22.85 6.78 9.16
CA ARG A 6 24.28 6.66 8.81
C ARG A 6 24.81 7.89 8.07
N GLU A 7 24.00 8.44 7.16
CA GLU A 7 24.36 9.60 6.35
C GLU A 7 24.43 10.86 7.20
N VAL A 8 23.38 11.11 8.00
CA VAL A 8 23.31 12.27 8.91
C VAL A 8 24.44 12.23 9.94
N ARG A 9 24.71 11.06 10.54
CA ARG A 9 25.82 10.90 11.48
C ARG A 9 27.17 11.23 10.84
N ARG A 10 27.44 10.72 9.64
CA ARG A 10 28.68 10.99 8.89
C ARG A 10 28.81 12.47 8.53
N ALA A 11 27.73 13.12 8.10
CA ALA A 11 27.71 14.55 7.81
C ALA A 11 28.02 15.41 9.05
N LYS A 12 27.60 14.95 10.23
CA LYS A 12 27.91 15.57 11.53
C LYS A 12 29.29 15.20 12.09
N GLY A 13 30.07 14.35 11.41
CA GLY A 13 31.38 13.91 11.87
C GLY A 13 31.37 13.03 13.13
N MET A 14 30.21 12.47 13.52
CA MET A 14 30.06 11.70 14.76
C MET A 14 30.39 10.22 14.55
N THR A 15 31.03 9.60 15.53
CA THR A 15 31.21 8.14 15.57
C THR A 15 29.94 7.45 16.09
N LEU A 16 29.86 6.12 15.94
CA LEU A 16 28.76 5.34 16.55
C LEU A 16 28.73 5.50 18.07
N ASP A 17 29.90 5.69 18.69
CA ASP A 17 30.04 5.91 20.13
C ASP A 17 29.53 7.29 20.55
N ASP A 18 29.85 8.33 19.78
CA ASP A 18 29.37 9.69 20.06
C ASP A 18 27.85 9.76 20.05
N VAL A 19 27.21 9.12 19.07
CA VAL A 19 25.74 9.06 18.99
C VAL A 19 25.16 8.23 20.13
N ALA A 20 25.80 7.12 20.49
CA ALA A 20 25.34 6.25 21.57
C ALA A 20 25.38 6.96 22.94
N ARG A 21 26.43 7.76 23.19
CA ARG A 21 26.57 8.60 24.38
C ARG A 21 25.62 9.80 24.39
N ALA A 22 25.36 10.40 23.23
CA ALA A 22 24.45 11.53 23.10
C ALA A 22 22.95 11.15 23.22
N CYS A 23 22.61 9.86 23.09
CA CYS A 23 21.26 9.36 23.31
C CYS A 23 20.80 9.50 24.78
N CYS A 24 19.52 9.79 24.98
CA CYS A 24 18.89 9.78 26.31
C CYS A 24 17.72 8.78 26.36
N PRO A 25 17.79 7.71 27.19
CA PRO A 25 18.96 7.26 27.93
C PRO A 25 20.11 6.81 27.00
N PRO A 26 21.37 6.83 27.47
CA PRO A 26 22.53 6.36 26.70
C PRO A 26 22.35 4.92 26.25
N THR A 27 22.92 4.60 25.10
CA THR A 27 22.85 3.25 24.50
C THR A 27 24.25 2.77 24.08
N THR A 28 24.33 1.69 23.32
CA THR A 28 25.60 1.11 22.86
C THR A 28 25.86 1.41 21.38
N PRO A 29 27.13 1.59 20.97
CA PRO A 29 27.51 1.76 19.56
C PRO A 29 26.99 0.62 18.66
N GLN A 30 26.97 -0.61 19.20
CA GLN A 30 26.41 -1.80 18.52
C GLN A 30 24.91 -1.67 18.25
N THR A 31 24.15 -1.01 19.13
CA THR A 31 22.72 -0.78 18.92
C THR A 31 22.49 0.25 17.83
N ILE A 32 23.27 1.33 17.81
CA ILE A 32 23.24 2.30 16.71
C ILE A 32 23.63 1.64 15.39
N GLY A 33 24.69 0.82 15.37
CA GLY A 33 25.12 0.10 14.17
C GLY A 33 24.06 -0.84 13.60
N ARG A 34 23.33 -1.58 14.46
CA ARG A 34 22.21 -2.43 14.00
C ARG A 34 21.07 -1.61 13.38
N LEU A 35 20.80 -0.42 13.92
CA LEU A 35 19.77 0.48 13.39
C LEU A 35 20.19 1.12 12.06
N GLU A 36 21.47 1.43 11.88
CA GLU A 36 22.02 1.88 10.59
C GLU A 36 21.98 0.79 9.51
N MET A 37 22.15 -0.47 9.90
CA MET A 37 22.11 -1.62 8.97
C MET A 37 20.69 -2.11 8.70
N GLY A 38 19.66 -1.51 9.30
CA GLY A 38 18.26 -1.87 9.08
C GLY A 38 17.88 -3.29 9.55
N THR A 39 18.71 -3.93 10.39
CA THR A 39 18.46 -5.29 10.91
C THR A 39 17.40 -5.33 12.02
N ARG A 40 16.84 -4.17 12.38
CA ARG A 40 15.76 -4.01 13.35
C ARG A 40 14.81 -2.91 12.92
N THR A 41 13.50 -3.15 13.00
CA THR A 41 12.47 -2.12 12.83
C THR A 41 12.59 -1.10 13.96
N VAL A 42 12.80 0.17 13.59
CA VAL A 42 12.97 1.26 14.55
C VAL A 42 11.60 1.87 14.90
N SER A 43 11.30 1.99 16.19
CA SER A 43 10.07 2.64 16.64
C SER A 43 10.21 4.17 16.62
N LEU A 44 9.09 4.89 16.53
CA LEU A 44 9.07 6.35 16.54
C LEU A 44 9.77 6.97 17.77
N PRO A 45 9.60 6.45 19.00
CA PRO A 45 10.37 6.94 20.16
C PRO A 45 11.88 6.78 20.01
N TRP A 46 12.32 5.72 19.33
CA TRP A 46 13.74 5.49 19.08
C TRP A 46 14.28 6.45 18.01
N LEU A 47 13.51 6.72 16.96
CA LEU A 47 13.84 7.73 15.95
C LEU A 47 13.98 9.13 16.57
N ASN A 48 13.03 9.53 17.42
CA ASN A 48 13.10 10.82 18.13
C ASN A 48 14.36 10.92 19.01
N ARG A 49 14.74 9.82 19.66
CA ARG A 49 15.97 9.77 20.47
C ARG A 49 17.23 9.97 19.64
N ILE A 50 17.34 9.29 18.49
CA ILE A 50 18.49 9.45 17.59
C ILE A 50 18.50 10.86 16.99
N ALA A 51 17.35 11.39 16.61
CA ALA A 51 17.23 12.73 16.05
C ALA A 51 17.78 13.79 17.02
N ALA A 52 17.38 13.69 18.30
CA ALA A 52 17.91 14.52 19.36
C ALA A 52 19.42 14.35 19.54
N ALA A 53 19.93 13.11 19.55
CA ALA A 53 21.37 12.83 19.68
C ALA A 53 22.21 13.39 18.51
N LEU A 54 21.65 13.42 17.30
CA LEU A 54 22.29 13.94 16.08
C LEU A 54 22.05 15.44 15.85
N GLY A 55 21.23 16.08 16.68
CA GLY A 55 20.86 17.49 16.51
C GLY A 55 20.14 17.75 15.18
N CYS A 56 19.19 16.88 14.82
CA CYS A 56 18.36 16.99 13.62
C CYS A 56 16.89 16.67 13.95
N THR A 57 16.00 16.85 12.99
CA THR A 57 14.61 16.46 13.15
C THR A 57 14.42 14.98 12.83
N THR A 58 13.36 14.36 13.36
CA THR A 58 13.03 12.98 13.04
C THR A 58 12.77 12.77 11.54
N ALA A 59 12.28 13.80 10.84
CA ALA A 59 12.06 13.74 9.39
C ALA A 59 13.37 13.58 8.61
N ASP A 60 14.47 14.17 9.10
CA ASP A 60 15.79 14.08 8.46
C ASP A 60 16.38 12.66 8.53
N LEU A 61 15.91 11.82 9.47
CA LEU A 61 16.37 10.44 9.65
C LEU A 61 15.55 9.41 8.86
N VAL A 62 14.43 9.84 8.29
CA VAL A 62 13.56 8.98 7.49
C VAL A 62 13.82 9.31 6.03
N THR A 63 14.43 8.37 5.30
CA THR A 63 14.39 8.42 3.85
C THR A 63 12.97 8.05 3.45
N LEU A 64 12.10 9.06 3.34
CA LEU A 64 10.88 8.88 2.55
C LEU A 64 11.37 8.56 1.14
N PRO A 65 10.90 7.47 0.49
CA PRO A 65 11.15 7.33 -0.93
C PRO A 65 10.70 8.64 -1.58
N ILE A 66 11.61 9.32 -2.28
CA ILE A 66 11.25 10.52 -3.03
C ILE A 66 10.12 10.08 -3.97
N ARG A 67 8.90 10.51 -3.65
CA ARG A 67 7.73 10.25 -4.48
C ARG A 67 7.68 11.41 -5.43
N GLU A 68 8.38 11.29 -6.54
CA GLU A 68 8.29 12.28 -7.60
C GLU A 68 6.85 12.29 -8.10
N THR A 69 6.16 13.40 -7.82
CA THR A 69 4.85 13.65 -8.38
C THR A 69 5.00 13.99 -9.86
N LEU A 70 4.15 13.42 -10.70
CA LEU A 70 4.18 13.69 -12.13
C LEU A 70 3.36 14.96 -12.43
N PRO A 71 3.93 15.97 -13.11
CA PRO A 71 3.15 17.14 -13.52
C PRO A 71 2.09 16.75 -14.55
N VAL A 72 0.89 17.29 -14.40
CA VAL A 72 -0.21 17.05 -15.35
C VAL A 72 -0.08 18.02 -16.51
N ALA A 73 0.39 17.52 -17.66
CA ALA A 73 0.51 18.32 -18.88
C ALA A 73 -0.83 18.60 -19.56
N ALA A 74 -1.77 17.65 -19.53
CA ALA A 74 -3.06 17.75 -20.21
C ALA A 74 -4.17 16.99 -19.48
N LEU A 75 -5.42 17.42 -19.71
CA LEU A 75 -6.65 16.72 -19.35
C LEU A 75 -7.27 16.15 -20.63
N LEU A 76 -7.44 14.83 -20.70
CA LEU A 76 -8.05 14.15 -21.83
C LEU A 76 -9.53 13.91 -21.56
N GLY A 77 -10.40 14.30 -22.49
CA GLY A 77 -11.83 14.02 -22.44
C GLY A 77 -12.45 13.89 -23.83
N PRO A 78 -13.79 13.82 -23.94
CA PRO A 78 -14.47 13.59 -25.23
C PRO A 78 -14.18 14.63 -26.32
N ARG A 79 -13.70 15.82 -25.95
CA ARG A 79 -13.36 16.93 -26.87
C ARG A 79 -11.86 17.02 -27.21
N GLY A 80 -11.06 16.03 -26.80
CA GLY A 80 -9.61 16.01 -26.99
C GLY A 80 -8.82 16.41 -25.73
N ALA A 81 -7.52 16.64 -25.91
CA ALA A 81 -6.59 17.02 -24.85
C ALA A 81 -6.55 18.54 -24.66
N VAL A 82 -6.70 19.02 -23.43
CA VAL A 82 -6.63 20.45 -23.07
C VAL A 82 -5.68 20.69 -21.91
N ALA A 83 -4.99 21.84 -21.89
CA ALA A 83 -4.14 22.22 -20.77
C ALA A 83 -4.98 22.49 -19.50
N PRO A 84 -4.52 22.09 -18.30
CA PRO A 84 -5.17 22.45 -17.05
C PRO A 84 -5.18 23.98 -16.82
N ARG A 85 -6.27 24.52 -16.26
CA ARG A 85 -6.36 25.94 -15.89
C ARG A 85 -5.46 26.33 -14.71
N THR A 86 -5.10 25.36 -13.89
CA THR A 86 -4.23 25.52 -12.72
C THR A 86 -3.20 24.40 -12.73
N ALA A 87 -2.01 24.66 -12.19
CA ALA A 87 -0.99 23.62 -12.03
C ALA A 87 -1.56 22.43 -11.23
N ARG A 88 -1.27 21.22 -11.72
CA ARG A 88 -1.74 19.95 -11.15
C ARG A 88 -0.62 18.94 -11.20
N VAL A 89 -0.61 18.05 -10.22
CA VAL A 89 0.33 16.94 -10.13
C VAL A 89 -0.42 15.66 -9.77
N VAL A 90 0.12 14.51 -10.17
CA VAL A 90 -0.38 13.18 -9.81
C VAL A 90 0.69 12.44 -9.01
N SER A 91 0.28 11.86 -7.89
CA SER A 91 1.16 11.00 -7.10
C SER A 91 1.18 9.58 -7.67
N PRO A 92 2.36 8.94 -7.78
CA PRO A 92 2.46 7.54 -8.17
C PRO A 92 1.62 6.62 -7.28
N PRO A 93 1.09 5.49 -7.81
CA PRO A 93 0.43 4.47 -7.02
C PRO A 93 1.31 3.95 -5.88
N CYS A 94 0.74 3.73 -4.70
CA CYS A 94 1.41 3.06 -3.60
C CYS A 94 0.46 2.06 -2.94
N ALA A 95 0.93 0.84 -2.72
CA ALA A 95 0.17 -0.18 -2.00
C ALA A 95 0.03 0.22 -0.52
N ALA A 96 -1.19 0.15 0.02
CA ALA A 96 -1.42 0.29 1.44
C ALA A 96 -0.96 -0.98 2.18
N PRO A 97 -0.54 -0.89 3.46
CA PRO A 97 -0.19 -2.06 4.25
C PRO A 97 -1.33 -3.09 4.26
N GLY A 98 -0.98 -4.36 4.05
CA GLY A 98 -1.95 -5.46 4.05
C GLY A 98 -2.74 -5.64 2.75
N MET A 99 -2.54 -4.81 1.72
CA MET A 99 -3.11 -5.09 0.40
C MET A 99 -2.60 -6.41 -0.17
N ILE A 100 -3.45 -7.09 -0.95
CA ILE A 100 -3.10 -8.29 -1.70
C ILE A 100 -3.24 -8.02 -3.20
N ALA A 101 -2.56 -8.81 -4.04
CA ALA A 101 -2.61 -8.67 -5.49
C ALA A 101 -3.31 -9.85 -6.17
N VAL A 102 -4.04 -9.59 -7.23
CA VAL A 102 -4.55 -10.58 -8.18
C VAL A 102 -3.96 -10.25 -9.55
N THR A 103 -3.26 -11.21 -10.17
CA THR A 103 -2.74 -11.06 -11.53
C THR A 103 -3.72 -11.67 -12.53
N VAL A 104 -3.98 -10.95 -13.62
CA VAL A 104 -4.94 -11.36 -14.63
C VAL A 104 -4.18 -12.04 -15.77
N THR A 105 -4.45 -13.33 -16.01
CA THR A 105 -3.76 -14.12 -17.03
C THR A 105 -4.53 -14.23 -18.35
N GLY A 106 -5.83 -13.97 -18.34
CA GLY A 106 -6.71 -13.97 -19.51
C GLY A 106 -7.76 -12.87 -19.39
N ALA A 107 -8.26 -12.39 -20.53
CA ALA A 107 -9.25 -11.33 -20.53
C ALA A 107 -10.56 -11.77 -19.85
N VAL A 108 -11.08 -10.95 -18.93
CA VAL A 108 -12.31 -11.21 -18.18
C VAL A 108 -12.96 -9.89 -17.79
N GLY A 109 -14.23 -9.69 -18.19
CA GLY A 109 -14.92 -8.41 -18.00
C GLY A 109 -14.10 -7.24 -18.59
N ASP A 110 -13.79 -6.24 -17.76
CA ASP A 110 -12.99 -5.06 -18.14
C ASP A 110 -11.47 -5.29 -18.03
N TYR A 111 -11.05 -6.43 -17.49
CA TYR A 111 -9.65 -6.78 -17.21
C TYR A 111 -9.00 -7.51 -18.39
N ARG A 112 -7.72 -7.24 -18.61
CA ARG A 112 -6.89 -7.78 -19.69
C ARG A 112 -5.75 -8.62 -19.12
N ALA A 113 -5.23 -9.55 -19.93
CA ALA A 113 -4.04 -10.30 -19.57
C ALA A 113 -2.86 -9.35 -19.29
N GLY A 114 -2.16 -9.58 -18.18
CA GLY A 114 -1.08 -8.72 -17.70
C GLY A 114 -1.52 -7.64 -16.70
N ASP A 115 -2.83 -7.48 -16.45
CA ASP A 115 -3.30 -6.57 -15.41
C ASP A 115 -2.93 -7.05 -14.01
N GLU A 116 -2.60 -6.10 -13.14
CA GLU A 116 -2.46 -6.31 -11.70
C GLU A 116 -3.58 -5.58 -10.96
N LEU A 117 -4.39 -6.33 -10.21
CA LEU A 117 -5.43 -5.80 -9.36
C LEU A 117 -4.91 -5.72 -7.94
N TRP A 118 -4.89 -4.52 -7.37
CA TRP A 118 -4.53 -4.31 -5.97
C TRP A 118 -5.80 -4.26 -5.14
N CYS A 119 -5.91 -5.19 -4.20
CA CYS A 119 -7.12 -5.43 -3.44
C CYS A 119 -6.91 -5.14 -1.96
N GLU A 120 -7.88 -4.50 -1.34
CA GLU A 120 -7.94 -4.27 0.11
C GLU A 120 -8.69 -5.42 0.78
N PRO A 121 -8.05 -6.17 1.70
CA PRO A 121 -8.75 -7.16 2.51
C PRO A 121 -9.72 -6.51 3.49
N LEU A 122 -10.92 -7.05 3.57
CA LEU A 122 -11.99 -6.63 4.46
C LEU A 122 -12.45 -7.83 5.31
N GLY A 123 -12.69 -7.57 6.59
CA GLY A 123 -13.33 -8.51 7.51
C GLY A 123 -14.86 -8.53 7.35
N PRO A 124 -15.56 -9.50 7.95
CA PRO A 124 -17.01 -9.67 7.83
C PRO A 124 -17.84 -8.44 8.22
N ASP A 125 -17.34 -7.67 9.19
CA ASP A 125 -17.91 -6.41 9.66
C ASP A 125 -17.89 -5.30 8.60
N ARG A 126 -16.97 -5.38 7.64
CA ARG A 126 -16.75 -4.36 6.59
C ARG A 126 -17.22 -4.78 5.20
N PHE A 127 -17.86 -5.94 5.04
CA PHE A 127 -18.31 -6.43 3.72
C PHE A 127 -19.26 -5.46 3.01
N ALA A 128 -20.06 -4.69 3.74
CA ALA A 128 -20.96 -3.68 3.16
C ALA A 128 -20.21 -2.59 2.36
N GLU A 129 -18.95 -2.31 2.69
CA GLU A 129 -18.12 -1.33 1.96
C GLU A 129 -17.74 -1.79 0.54
N ALA A 130 -17.93 -3.08 0.23
CA ALA A 130 -17.62 -3.67 -1.06
C ALA A 130 -18.86 -3.87 -1.95
N MET A 131 -20.03 -3.38 -1.55
CA MET A 131 -21.25 -3.48 -2.37
C MET A 131 -21.03 -2.87 -3.76
N ASN A 132 -21.44 -3.60 -4.79
CA ASN A 132 -21.25 -3.28 -6.21
C ASN A 132 -19.78 -3.14 -6.65
N ARG A 133 -18.85 -3.73 -5.90
CA ARG A 133 -17.42 -3.80 -6.26
C ARG A 133 -17.03 -5.20 -6.64
N ASP A 134 -15.99 -5.30 -7.45
CA ASP A 134 -15.36 -6.57 -7.79
C ASP A 134 -14.49 -7.00 -6.60
N ILE A 135 -14.66 -8.25 -6.18
CA ILE A 135 -14.04 -8.81 -4.99
C ILE A 135 -13.48 -10.20 -5.24
N LEU A 136 -12.40 -10.53 -4.53
CA LEU A 136 -11.91 -11.89 -4.35
C LEU A 136 -12.49 -12.48 -3.06
N VAL A 137 -13.07 -13.67 -3.13
CA VAL A 137 -13.66 -14.38 -1.99
C VAL A 137 -13.07 -15.79 -1.89
N PRO A 138 -12.51 -16.20 -0.73
CA PRO A 138 -12.06 -17.57 -0.53
C PRO A 138 -13.26 -18.54 -0.47
N ARG A 139 -13.11 -19.75 -1.02
CA ARG A 139 -14.12 -20.82 -0.89
C ARG A 139 -13.76 -21.78 0.25
N PRO A 140 -14.75 -22.35 0.97
CA PRO A 140 -14.50 -23.32 2.04
C PRO A 140 -13.70 -24.56 1.59
N ALA A 141 -13.91 -25.03 0.35
CA ALA A 141 -13.23 -26.19 -0.23
C ALA A 141 -11.86 -25.87 -0.86
N GLY A 142 -11.31 -24.68 -0.59
CA GLY A 142 -10.10 -24.17 -1.23
C GLY A 142 -10.37 -23.40 -2.52
N GLY A 143 -9.41 -22.57 -2.90
CA GLY A 143 -9.50 -21.70 -4.08
C GLY A 143 -10.30 -20.41 -3.81
N TYR A 144 -10.58 -19.70 -4.90
CA TYR A 144 -11.17 -18.36 -4.85
C TYR A 144 -12.28 -18.19 -5.89
N VAL A 145 -13.22 -17.30 -5.59
CA VAL A 145 -14.17 -16.73 -6.56
C VAL A 145 -13.79 -15.27 -6.75
N PHE A 146 -13.71 -14.84 -8.00
CA PHE A 146 -13.57 -13.44 -8.35
C PHE A 146 -14.84 -12.97 -9.06
N ALA A 147 -15.57 -12.04 -8.46
CA ALA A 147 -16.91 -11.66 -8.89
C ALA A 147 -17.32 -10.30 -8.30
N ARG A 148 -18.42 -9.71 -8.80
CA ARG A 148 -19.00 -8.50 -8.24
C ARG A 148 -19.92 -8.83 -7.07
N LEU A 149 -19.74 -8.16 -5.93
CA LEU A 149 -20.66 -8.27 -4.80
C LEU A 149 -21.97 -7.54 -5.12
N ALA A 150 -23.08 -8.28 -5.18
CA ALA A 150 -24.40 -7.73 -5.52
C ALA A 150 -25.39 -7.73 -4.35
N GLY A 151 -25.19 -8.58 -3.35
CA GLY A 151 -26.09 -8.67 -2.21
C GLY A 151 -25.47 -9.36 -1.02
N ARG A 152 -26.10 -9.20 0.15
CA ARG A 152 -25.71 -9.86 1.39
C ARG A 152 -26.93 -10.45 2.12
N PRO A 153 -27.55 -11.52 1.60
CA PRO A 153 -28.68 -12.15 2.28
C PRO A 153 -28.21 -12.88 3.55
N GLY A 154 -28.60 -12.37 4.72
CA GLY A 154 -28.18 -12.93 6.01
C GLY A 154 -26.67 -12.86 6.20
N ASP A 155 -26.04 -14.02 6.38
CA ASP A 155 -24.58 -14.22 6.49
C ASP A 155 -23.90 -14.59 5.14
N GLY A 156 -24.69 -14.72 4.07
CA GLY A 156 -24.21 -15.02 2.73
C GLY A 156 -23.84 -13.77 1.94
N LEU A 157 -22.93 -13.94 0.97
CA LEU A 157 -22.61 -12.97 -0.07
C LEU A 157 -23.16 -13.47 -1.40
N HIS A 158 -24.02 -12.67 -2.03
CA HIS A 158 -24.49 -12.92 -3.39
C HIS A 158 -23.54 -12.25 -4.40
N LEU A 159 -22.93 -13.07 -5.24
CA LEU A 159 -21.87 -12.69 -6.16
C LEU A 159 -22.35 -12.85 -7.61
N LEU A 160 -22.09 -11.85 -8.43
CA LEU A 160 -22.34 -11.90 -9.87
C LEU A 160 -21.02 -12.11 -10.62
N PRO A 161 -20.88 -13.17 -11.43
CA PRO A 161 -19.73 -13.34 -12.29
C PRO A 161 -19.56 -12.15 -13.24
N LEU A 162 -18.33 -11.92 -13.69
CA LEU A 162 -18.02 -10.84 -14.64
C LEU A 162 -18.42 -11.16 -16.08
N GLU A 163 -18.66 -12.45 -16.36
CA GLU A 163 -19.12 -12.92 -17.66
C GLU A 163 -20.64 -12.66 -17.82
N PRO A 164 -21.06 -12.01 -18.92
CA PRO A 164 -22.47 -11.77 -19.19
C PRO A 164 -23.28 -13.08 -19.22
N GLY A 165 -24.42 -13.11 -18.54
CA GLY A 165 -25.35 -14.24 -18.57
C GLY A 165 -24.97 -15.42 -17.68
N ALA A 166 -23.82 -15.38 -17.00
CA ALA A 166 -23.45 -16.40 -16.02
C ALA A 166 -24.32 -16.30 -14.76
N ALA A 167 -24.69 -17.45 -14.20
CA ALA A 167 -25.53 -17.52 -13.00
C ALA A 167 -24.80 -16.97 -11.77
N GLY A 168 -25.50 -16.20 -10.95
CA GLY A 168 -25.00 -15.73 -9.66
C GLY A 168 -24.67 -16.87 -8.71
N VAL A 169 -23.70 -16.65 -7.83
CA VAL A 169 -23.25 -17.63 -6.82
C VAL A 169 -23.39 -17.02 -5.44
N THR A 170 -23.84 -17.80 -4.46
CA THR A 170 -23.87 -17.37 -3.06
C THR A 170 -22.76 -18.08 -2.28
N ILE A 171 -21.93 -17.31 -1.57
CA ILE A 171 -20.91 -17.82 -0.65
C ILE A 171 -21.35 -17.52 0.78
N VAL A 172 -21.49 -18.56 1.59
CA VAL A 172 -21.95 -18.44 2.98
C VAL A 172 -20.76 -18.18 3.91
N ALA A 173 -20.90 -17.18 4.78
CA ALA A 173 -19.97 -16.87 5.87
C ALA A 173 -18.47 -16.89 5.49
N PRO A 174 -18.03 -16.17 4.43
CA PRO A 174 -16.61 -16.12 4.12
C PRO A 174 -15.83 -15.39 5.23
N ALA A 175 -14.64 -15.90 5.56
CA ALA A 175 -13.82 -15.35 6.65
C ALA A 175 -13.27 -13.94 6.33
N TRP A 176 -13.05 -13.63 5.05
CA TRP A 176 -12.61 -12.34 4.55
C TRP A 176 -12.98 -12.21 3.06
N ILE A 177 -12.95 -10.98 2.55
CA ILE A 177 -12.99 -10.69 1.10
C ILE A 177 -11.87 -9.72 0.77
N ALA A 178 -11.43 -9.64 -0.49
CA ALA A 178 -10.54 -8.57 -0.93
C ALA A 178 -11.19 -7.75 -2.04
N ARG A 179 -11.48 -6.49 -1.75
CA ARG A 179 -12.09 -5.53 -2.66
C ARG A 179 -11.06 -4.95 -3.60
N VAL A 180 -11.30 -5.01 -4.91
CA VAL A 180 -10.44 -4.33 -5.90
C VAL A 180 -10.46 -2.82 -5.63
N ALA A 181 -9.30 -2.27 -5.31
CA ALA A 181 -9.11 -0.85 -5.00
C ALA A 181 -8.38 -0.12 -6.14
N ARG A 182 -7.53 -0.84 -6.89
CA ARG A 182 -6.76 -0.27 -8.01
C ARG A 182 -6.50 -1.31 -9.09
N LEU A 183 -6.51 -0.84 -10.34
CA LEU A 183 -5.98 -1.55 -11.50
C LEU A 183 -4.65 -0.91 -11.90
N VAL A 184 -3.61 -1.71 -12.04
CA VAL A 184 -2.33 -1.32 -12.62
C VAL A 184 -2.15 -2.07 -13.93
N ARG A 185 -1.97 -1.30 -15.00
CA ARG A 185 -1.76 -1.83 -16.34
C ARG A 185 -0.59 -1.08 -16.97
N THR A 186 0.43 -1.82 -17.37
CA THR A 186 1.48 -1.32 -18.24
C THR A 186 0.97 -1.37 -19.67
N LEU A 187 1.04 -0.23 -20.38
CA LEU A 187 0.55 -0.07 -21.75
C LEU A 187 1.72 0.01 -22.74
#